data_AF-A0AAX2UP56-F1
#
_entry.id   AF-A0AAX2UP56-F1
#
_cell.length_a   1.000
_cell.length_b   1.000
_cell.length_c   1.000
_cell.angle_alpha   90.00
_cell.angle_beta   90.00
_cell.angle_gamma   90.00
#
_symmetry.space_group_name_H-M   'P 1'
#
loop_
_entity.id
_entity.type
_entity.pdbx_description
1 polymer ?
#
loop_
_entity_poly.entity_id
_entity_poly.type
_entity_poly.pdbx_seq_one_letter_code
_entity_poly.pdbx_strand_id
1 'polypeptide(L)'
;MCNCQEMARDLRETIGGKYPPSRHAPLCEDYKAIAFARIEVDGSGCIVSESEAAAVIAGLDSEEYSVSTIHLTQDQFDRLPESVGF
;
A
#
# COMPACT_ATOMS: atom_id res chain seq x y z
N MET A 1 -5.41 -10.52 -20.28
CA MET A 1 -6.72 -10.51 -19.60
C MET A 1 -6.65 -11.50 -18.46
N CYS A 2 -6.60 -11.05 -17.20
CA CYS A 2 -6.60 -11.96 -16.06
C CYS A 2 -8.04 -12.38 -15.73
N ASN A 3 -8.30 -13.69 -15.58
CA ASN A 3 -9.56 -14.24 -15.04
C ASN A 3 -9.63 -14.13 -13.51
N CYS A 4 -9.17 -13.00 -12.98
CA CYS A 4 -9.10 -12.71 -11.55
C CYS A 4 -10.48 -12.41 -10.93
N GLN A 5 -11.50 -12.09 -11.75
CA GLN A 5 -12.87 -11.74 -11.31
C GLN A 5 -13.72 -12.93 -10.85
N GLU A 6 -13.39 -14.16 -11.28
CA GLU A 6 -14.18 -15.36 -10.99
C GLU A 6 -13.61 -16.20 -9.83
N MET A 7 -12.42 -15.86 -9.33
CA MET A 7 -11.85 -16.57 -8.18
C MET A 7 -12.48 -16.04 -6.89
N ALA A 8 -13.03 -16.95 -6.07
CA ALA A 8 -13.50 -16.62 -4.73
C ALA A 8 -12.33 -16.06 -3.91
N ARG A 9 -12.40 -14.78 -3.56
CA ARG A 9 -11.35 -14.09 -2.81
C ARG A 9 -11.83 -13.79 -1.40
N ASP A 10 -10.99 -14.15 -0.44
CA ASP A 10 -11.27 -13.98 0.98
C ASP A 10 -11.17 -12.49 1.41
N LEU A 11 -10.65 -11.62 0.54
CA LEU A 11 -10.46 -10.17 0.75
C LEU A 11 -9.84 -9.84 2.12
N ARG A 12 -9.07 -10.76 2.71
CA ARG A 12 -8.43 -10.56 4.01
C ARG A 12 -7.45 -9.39 4.01
N GLU A 13 -6.90 -9.10 2.84
CA GLU A 13 -6.09 -7.91 2.54
C GLU A 13 -6.85 -6.58 2.72
N THR A 14 -8.19 -6.59 2.71
CA THR A 14 -9.04 -5.41 2.97
C THR A 14 -9.68 -5.41 4.35
N ILE A 15 -9.43 -6.43 5.20
CA ILE A 15 -9.93 -6.44 6.56
C ILE A 15 -9.27 -5.29 7.32
N GLY A 16 -10.10 -4.34 7.76
CA GLY A 16 -9.68 -3.07 8.35
C GLY A 16 -9.89 -1.86 7.45
N GLY A 17 -10.36 -2.03 6.21
CA GLY A 17 -10.74 -0.93 5.30
C GLY A 17 -9.60 0.01 4.90
N LYS A 18 -8.36 -0.34 5.28
CA LYS A 18 -7.20 0.54 5.21
C LYS A 18 -6.60 0.62 3.81
N TYR A 19 -6.78 -0.41 2.99
CA TYR A 19 -6.23 -0.48 1.64
C TYR A 19 -7.27 -1.02 0.65
N PRO A 20 -7.26 -0.54 -0.62
CA PRO A 20 -8.14 -1.07 -1.64
C PRO A 20 -7.82 -2.55 -1.92
N PRO A 21 -8.81 -3.37 -2.32
CA PRO A 21 -8.54 -4.73 -2.74
C PRO A 21 -7.68 -4.72 -3.99
N SER A 22 -6.65 -5.57 -4.03
CA SER A 22 -5.90 -5.85 -5.25
C SER A 22 -6.85 -6.30 -6.34
N ARG A 23 -6.62 -5.97 -7.62
CA ARG A 23 -7.39 -6.53 -8.74
C ARG A 23 -7.00 -7.97 -9.07
N HIS A 24 -5.85 -8.41 -8.58
CA HIS A 24 -5.32 -9.74 -8.84
C HIS A 24 -5.64 -10.70 -7.69
N ALA A 25 -6.07 -11.92 -8.01
CA ALA A 25 -6.20 -12.97 -7.01
C ALA A 25 -4.81 -13.44 -6.55
N PRO A 26 -4.62 -13.91 -5.30
CA PRO A 26 -3.31 -14.36 -4.79
C PRO A 26 -2.67 -15.50 -5.60
N LEU A 27 -3.45 -16.21 -6.41
CA LEU A 27 -3.00 -17.27 -7.33
C LEU A 27 -2.70 -16.76 -8.75
N CYS A 28 -2.82 -15.46 -9.00
CA CYS A 28 -2.50 -14.86 -10.29
C CYS A 28 -1.00 -14.61 -10.41
N GLU A 29 -0.42 -14.87 -11.59
CA GLU A 29 1.00 -14.60 -11.88
C GLU A 29 1.36 -13.11 -11.78
N ASP A 30 0.36 -12.23 -11.94
CA ASP A 30 0.48 -10.78 -11.74
C ASP A 30 0.29 -10.35 -10.27
N TYR A 31 -0.12 -11.25 -9.38
CA TYR A 31 -0.17 -10.95 -7.94
C TYR A 31 1.24 -10.94 -7.36
N LYS A 32 1.88 -9.79 -7.44
CA LYS A 32 3.19 -9.54 -6.85
C LYS A 32 3.02 -8.63 -5.65
N ALA A 33 3.15 -9.20 -4.46
CA ALA A 33 3.25 -8.43 -3.25
C ALA A 33 4.63 -7.76 -3.22
N ILE A 34 4.64 -6.43 -3.25
CA ILE A 34 5.83 -5.58 -3.23
C ILE A 34 5.87 -4.89 -1.86
N ALA A 35 7.07 -4.74 -1.30
CA ALA A 35 7.27 -4.00 -0.07
C ALA A 35 7.18 -2.49 -0.35
N PHE A 36 6.33 -1.80 0.41
CA PHE A 36 6.18 -0.36 0.43
C PHE A 36 6.40 0.16 1.85
N ALA A 37 6.92 1.37 1.95
CA ALA A 37 7.05 2.08 3.21
C ALA A 37 5.82 2.96 3.43
N ARG A 38 5.14 2.73 4.55
CA ARG A 38 4.10 3.63 5.06
C ARG A 38 4.73 4.57 6.06
N ILE A 39 4.67 5.86 5.78
CA ILE A 39 5.15 6.94 6.65
C ILE A 39 3.92 7.68 7.16
N GLU A 40 3.69 7.65 8.46
CA GLU A 40 2.58 8.32 9.12
C GLU A 40 3.10 9.51 9.91
N VAL A 41 2.56 10.70 9.67
CA VAL A 41 2.97 11.98 10.26
C VAL A 41 1.71 12.68 10.76
N ASP A 42 1.59 12.91 12.07
CA ASP A 42 0.47 13.62 12.70
C ASP A 42 -0.94 13.14 12.26
N GLY A 43 -1.11 11.82 12.09
CA GLY A 43 -2.38 11.21 11.63
C GLY A 43 -2.62 11.27 10.11
N SER A 44 -1.66 11.80 9.35
CA SER A 44 -1.64 11.71 7.89
C SER A 44 -0.63 10.66 7.44
N GLY A 45 -1.09 9.66 6.69
CA GLY A 45 -0.25 8.59 6.17
C GLY A 45 0.06 8.76 4.70
N CYS A 46 1.33 8.70 4.32
CA CYS A 46 1.76 8.53 2.94
C CYS A 46 2.38 7.14 2.75
N ILE A 47 2.11 6.52 1.61
CA ILE A 47 2.71 5.24 1.24
C ILE A 47 3.58 5.51 0.04
N VAL A 48 4.84 5.11 0.14
CA VAL A 48 5.85 5.30 -0.90
C VAL A 48 6.67 4.03 -1.07
N SER A 49 7.39 3.93 -2.18
CA SER A 49 8.37 2.86 -2.36
C SER A 49 9.50 2.97 -1.33
N GLU A 50 10.16 1.86 -1.00
CA GLU A 50 11.28 1.89 -0.03
C GLU A 50 12.41 2.85 -0.44
N SER A 51 12.62 3.03 -1.74
CA SER A 51 13.62 3.96 -2.29
C SER A 51 13.23 5.42 -2.08
N GLU A 52 11.94 5.74 -2.23
CA GLU A 52 11.40 7.09 -2.02
C GLU A 52 11.22 7.40 -0.52
N ALA A 53 11.04 6.37 0.32
CA ALA A 53 10.84 6.51 1.75
C ALA A 53 11.94 7.34 2.42
N ALA A 54 13.21 7.08 2.06
CA ALA A 54 14.34 7.82 2.58
C ALA A 54 14.30 9.31 2.19
N ALA A 55 13.83 9.63 0.98
CA ALA A 55 13.70 11.01 0.52
C ALA A 55 12.54 11.74 1.23
N VAL A 56 11.41 11.08 1.44
CA VAL A 56 10.28 11.64 2.21
C VAL A 56 10.68 11.87 3.66
N ILE A 57 11.31 10.88 4.31
CA ILE A 57 11.81 10.99 5.69
C ILE A 57 12.82 12.13 5.84
N ALA A 58 13.73 12.27 4.87
CA ALA A 58 14.69 13.37 4.87
C ALA A 58 14.02 14.75 4.73
N GLY A 59 12.85 14.82 4.08
CA GLY A 59 12.06 16.05 3.96
C GLY A 59 11.22 16.39 5.20
N LEU A 60 11.01 15.43 6.10
CA LEU A 60 10.18 15.60 7.31
C LEU A 60 10.92 16.25 8.49
N ASP A 61 12.25 16.39 8.40
CA ASP A 61 13.29 17.08 9.23
C ASP A 61 13.12 17.15 10.78
N SER A 62 11.91 17.18 11.34
CA SER A 62 11.59 17.22 12.77
C SER A 62 10.16 16.77 13.14
N GLU A 63 9.32 16.31 12.20
CA GLU A 63 7.97 15.82 12.53
C GLU A 63 8.01 14.43 13.18
N GLU A 64 7.15 14.16 14.17
CA GLU A 64 7.03 12.80 14.73
C GLU A 64 6.38 11.90 13.68
N TYR A 65 7.22 11.11 13.00
CA TYR A 65 6.77 10.18 11.97
C TYR A 65 6.96 8.73 12.40
N SER A 66 6.01 7.88 12.00
CA SER A 66 6.08 6.43 12.16
C SER A 66 6.26 5.76 10.80
N VAL A 67 7.32 4.96 10.65
CA VAL A 67 7.56 4.18 9.44
C VAL A 67 7.17 2.73 9.68
N SER A 68 6.36 2.15 8.79
CA SER A 68 5.98 0.74 8.82
C SER A 68 6.06 0.14 7.43
N THR A 69 6.68 -1.03 7.31
CA THR A 69 6.73 -1.77 6.05
C THR A 69 5.42 -2.51 5.82
N ILE A 70 4.76 -2.24 4.69
CA ILE A 70 3.54 -2.90 4.27
C ILE A 70 3.77 -3.61 2.94
N HIS A 71 3.05 -4.70 2.71
CA HIS A 71 3.16 -5.45 1.46
C HIS A 71 1.86 -5.26 0.68
N LEU A 72 1.96 -4.60 -0.47
CA LEU A 72 0.84 -4.30 -1.36
C LEU A 72 1.18 -4.70 -2.79
N THR A 73 0.18 -4.96 -3.62
CA THR A 73 0.42 -5.10 -5.06
C THR A 73 0.53 -3.74 -5.72
N GLN A 74 1.20 -3.67 -6.88
CA GLN A 74 1.35 -2.43 -7.63
C GLN A 74 -0.01 -1.79 -7.98
N ASP A 75 -1.02 -2.60 -8.26
CA ASP A 75 -2.39 -2.14 -8.51
C ASP A 75 -3.06 -1.57 -7.25
N GLN A 76 -2.80 -2.15 -6.08
CA GLN A 76 -3.28 -1.56 -4.82
C GLN A 76 -2.64 -0.19 -4.61
N PHE A 77 -1.34 -0.07 -4.86
CA PHE A 77 -0.60 1.17 -4.72
C PHE A 77 -1.09 2.26 -5.68
N ASP A 78 -1.27 1.95 -6.97
CA ASP A 78 -1.79 2.89 -7.98
C ASP A 78 -3.20 3.41 -7.64
N ARG A 79 -3.99 2.59 -6.94
CA ARG A 79 -5.34 2.91 -6.52
C ARG A 79 -5.41 3.49 -5.11
N LEU A 80 -4.28 3.59 -4.41
CA LEU A 80 -4.24 4.31 -3.15
C LEU A 80 -4.38 5.80 -3.44
N PRO A 81 -5.29 6.49 -2.76
CA PRO A 81 -5.34 7.93 -2.87
C PRO A 81 -4.06 8.52 -2.27
N GLU A 82 -3.40 9.40 -3.03
CA GLU A 82 -2.10 10.02 -2.69
C GLU A 82 -2.09 10.78 -1.34
N SER A 83 -3.26 11.02 -0.73
CA SER A 83 -3.42 11.85 0.46
C SER A 83 -4.70 11.53 1.27
N VAL A 84 -5.03 10.26 1.48
CA VAL A 84 -6.02 9.97 2.55
C VAL A 84 -5.27 9.83 3.86
N GLY A 85 -5.37 10.87 4.69
CA GLY A 85 -5.06 10.75 6.10
C GLY A 85 -5.82 9.55 6.67
N PHE A 86 -5.07 8.59 7.21
CA PHE A 86 -5.55 7.32 7.71
C PHE A 86 -5.35 7.28 9.22
#